data_AF-A0A537GA86-F1
#
_entry.id   AF-A0A537GA86-F1
#
_cell.length_a   1.000
_cell.length_b   1.000
_cell.length_c   1.000
_cell.angle_alpha   90.00
_cell.angle_beta   90.00
_cell.angle_gamma   90.00
#
_symmetry.space_group_name_H-M   'P 1'
#
loop_
_entity.id
_entity.type
_entity.pdbx_description
1 polymer ?
#
loop_
_entity_poly.entity_id
_entity_poly.type
_entity_poly.pdbx_seq_one_letter_code
_entity_poly.pdbx_strand_id
1 'polypeptide(L)'
;MEAFLIVDHCEFPDDLFYDYDGNIWIRIDPDTSKATIGLTSLMAGIAGKLSSVRTKPVGTIVSRGKSLGTIESHRMVGPIPSPLSGTIIEINSKIWTAPKILNNSAYDEGWVVRLKLSNLESEKPELFGVEKIGSLLKQRIAEFHVRCFKMFPDHEMYEIGSECTAVLVRLNELIDEVAVGDVVHIVSDDPTAYVEMVAWSDRTGHKLVEWRKEGDIFHFIVRKTGKEKEREEDGRGRRKS
;
A
#
# COMPACT_ATOMS: atom_id res chain seq x y z
N MET A 1 -2.40 17.06 -13.71
CA MET A 1 -2.54 15.61 -13.51
C MET A 1 -1.20 15.15 -12.99
N GLU A 2 -1.16 14.53 -11.81
CA GLU A 2 0.03 13.83 -11.36
C GLU A 2 0.29 12.68 -12.33
N ALA A 3 1.50 12.62 -12.88
CA ALA A 3 1.88 11.58 -13.82
C ALA A 3 2.56 10.45 -13.05
N PHE A 4 2.14 9.22 -13.34
CA PHE A 4 2.65 8.02 -12.71
C PHE A 4 3.28 7.14 -13.78
N LEU A 5 4.46 6.60 -13.48
CA LEU A 5 4.91 5.39 -14.17
C LEU A 5 4.26 4.20 -13.46
N ILE A 6 3.54 3.37 -14.22
CA ILE A 6 2.98 2.12 -13.74
C ILE A 6 3.82 0.98 -14.28
N VAL A 7 4.46 0.21 -13.39
CA VAL A 7 5.26 -0.97 -13.75
C VAL A 7 4.61 -2.18 -13.10
N ASP A 8 4.10 -3.11 -13.91
CA ASP A 8 3.42 -4.33 -13.45
C ASP A 8 2.38 -4.04 -12.32
N HIS A 9 1.56 -3.00 -12.53
CA HIS A 9 0.54 -2.48 -11.61
C HIS A 9 1.04 -1.76 -10.36
N CYS A 10 2.35 -1.67 -10.13
CA CYS A 10 2.92 -0.82 -9.10
C CYS A 10 3.04 0.62 -9.59
N GLU A 11 2.54 1.55 -8.79
CA GLU A 11 2.57 2.99 -9.08
C GLU A 11 3.85 3.62 -8.55
N PHE A 12 4.41 4.54 -9.35
CA PHE A 12 5.58 5.34 -9.01
C PHE A 12 5.37 6.78 -9.57
N PRO A 13 5.08 7.78 -8.73
CA PRO A 13 4.98 9.18 -9.14
C PRO A 13 6.25 9.68 -9.87
N ASP A 14 6.08 10.44 -10.95
CA ASP A 14 7.20 10.95 -11.74
C ASP A 14 7.86 12.22 -11.17
N ASP A 15 7.20 12.87 -10.22
CA ASP A 15 7.65 14.07 -9.52
C ASP A 15 8.54 13.77 -8.29
N LEU A 16 8.86 12.50 -8.06
CA LEU A 16 9.70 12.01 -6.98
C LEU A 16 11.07 11.54 -7.47
N PHE A 17 12.03 11.61 -6.56
CA PHE A 17 13.29 10.89 -6.70
C PHE A 17 13.19 9.52 -6.00
N TYR A 18 14.02 8.58 -6.44
CA TYR A 18 14.04 7.21 -5.93
C TYR A 18 15.46 6.78 -5.60
N ASP A 19 15.64 6.22 -4.40
CA ASP A 19 16.77 5.35 -4.07
C ASP A 19 16.33 3.93 -4.41
N TYR A 20 16.82 3.45 -5.57
CA TYR A 20 16.45 2.16 -6.11
C TYR A 20 16.79 1.07 -5.09
N ASP A 21 18.03 0.99 -4.59
CA ASP A 21 18.48 -0.10 -3.71
C ASP A 21 17.70 -0.14 -2.39
N GLY A 22 17.39 1.03 -1.82
CA GLY A 22 16.58 1.13 -0.61
C GLY A 22 15.08 0.90 -0.81
N ASN A 23 14.58 0.91 -2.05
CA ASN A 23 13.16 1.01 -2.39
C ASN A 23 12.47 2.20 -1.68
N ILE A 24 13.16 3.35 -1.64
CA ILE A 24 12.75 4.58 -0.96
C ILE A 24 12.42 5.66 -1.99
N TRP A 25 11.35 6.42 -1.74
CA TRP A 25 11.07 7.63 -2.50
C TRP A 25 11.48 8.87 -1.69
N ILE A 26 11.84 9.93 -2.42
CA ILE A 26 12.33 11.19 -1.88
C ILE A 26 11.63 12.34 -2.60
N ARG A 27 10.94 13.19 -1.84
CA ARG A 27 10.44 14.49 -2.30
C ARG A 27 11.35 15.58 -1.78
N ILE A 28 12.10 16.23 -2.67
CA ILE A 28 12.99 17.34 -2.32
C ILE A 28 12.24 18.64 -2.51
N ASP A 29 12.24 19.49 -1.48
CA ASP A 29 11.73 20.86 -1.59
C ASP A 29 12.72 21.68 -2.45
N PRO A 30 12.28 22.31 -3.56
CA PRO A 30 13.17 23.06 -4.44
C PRO A 30 13.73 24.32 -3.79
N ASP A 31 13.01 24.91 -2.83
CA ASP A 31 13.35 26.20 -2.22
C ASP A 31 14.05 26.04 -0.87
N THR A 32 14.05 24.83 -0.30
CA THR A 32 14.66 24.55 1.01
C THR A 32 15.54 23.32 0.98
N SER A 33 16.57 23.25 1.85
CA SER A 33 17.38 22.04 2.02
C SER A 33 16.63 20.97 2.82
N LYS A 34 15.39 20.66 2.47
CA LYS A 34 14.56 19.66 3.14
C LYS A 34 14.09 18.59 2.16
N ALA A 35 13.94 17.38 2.68
CA ALA A 35 13.32 16.29 1.94
C ALA A 35 12.32 15.54 2.80
N THR A 36 11.23 15.09 2.17
CA THR A 36 10.31 14.10 2.73
C THR A 36 10.66 12.73 2.16
N ILE A 37 10.69 11.71 3.02
CA ILE A 37 11.16 10.37 2.68
C ILE A 37 10.06 9.37 3.04
N GLY A 38 9.81 8.40 2.16
CA GLY A 38 8.90 7.29 2.46
C GLY A 38 9.28 6.00 1.71
N LEU A 39 8.52 4.94 1.98
CA LEU A 39 8.72 3.64 1.33
C LEU A 39 7.96 3.63 0.00
N THR A 40 8.52 3.02 -1.04
CA THR A 40 7.80 2.83 -2.31
C THR A 40 6.68 1.79 -2.17
N SER A 41 5.71 1.82 -3.09
CA SER A 41 4.70 0.76 -3.24
C SER A 41 5.33 -0.62 -3.42
N LEU A 42 6.47 -0.68 -4.12
CA LEU A 42 7.30 -1.89 -4.25
C LEU A 42 7.80 -2.38 -2.89
N MET A 43 8.34 -1.51 -2.04
CA MET A 43 8.78 -1.90 -0.70
C MET A 43 7.64 -2.43 0.16
N ALA A 44 6.46 -1.80 0.08
CA ALA A 44 5.26 -2.30 0.75
C ALA A 44 4.85 -3.70 0.24
N GLY A 45 4.97 -3.95 -1.05
CA GLY A 45 4.75 -5.27 -1.66
C GLY A 45 5.75 -6.33 -1.20
N ILE A 46 7.04 -5.98 -1.15
CA ILE A 46 8.12 -6.86 -0.65
C ILE A 46 7.89 -7.20 0.82
N ALA A 47 7.62 -6.17 1.64
CA ALA A 47 7.45 -6.34 3.07
C ALA A 47 6.15 -7.09 3.42
N GLY A 48 5.12 -7.06 2.58
CA GLY A 48 3.80 -7.54 2.98
C GLY A 48 3.11 -6.54 3.92
N LYS A 49 2.02 -6.98 4.58
CA LYS A 49 1.28 -6.15 5.54
C LYS A 49 2.18 -5.74 6.71
N LEU A 50 2.48 -4.46 6.81
CA LEU A 50 3.31 -3.93 7.89
C LEU A 50 2.55 -3.97 9.21
N SER A 51 3.18 -4.54 10.24
CA SER A 51 2.62 -4.68 11.58
C SER A 51 3.23 -3.70 12.58
N SER A 52 4.44 -3.18 12.31
CA SER A 52 5.13 -2.25 13.19
C SER A 52 6.15 -1.40 12.43
N VAL A 53 6.29 -0.13 12.86
CA VAL A 53 7.28 0.82 12.34
C VAL A 53 7.84 1.61 13.52
N ARG A 54 9.15 1.78 13.55
CA ARG A 54 9.83 2.67 14.49
C ARG A 54 10.75 3.61 13.73
N THR A 55 10.81 4.87 14.13
CA THR A 55 11.76 5.84 13.57
C THR A 55 12.69 6.35 14.67
N LYS A 56 13.87 6.82 14.26
CA LYS A 56 14.75 7.61 15.13
C LYS A 56 14.08 8.94 15.49
N PRO A 57 14.39 9.52 16.67
CA PRO A 57 13.74 10.74 17.12
C PRO A 57 14.19 11.98 16.31
N VAL A 58 13.35 13.01 16.31
CA VAL A 58 13.69 14.35 15.80
C VAL A 58 14.97 14.85 16.48
N GLY A 59 15.84 15.52 15.71
CA GLY A 59 17.16 15.97 16.11
C GLY A 59 18.28 14.96 15.84
N THR A 60 17.95 13.72 15.46
CA THR A 60 18.98 12.72 15.13
C THR A 60 19.67 13.06 13.81
N ILE A 61 21.00 13.09 13.83
CA ILE A 61 21.85 13.18 12.64
C ILE A 61 22.01 11.78 12.04
N VAL A 62 21.79 11.65 10.74
CA VAL A 62 21.88 10.40 9.99
C VAL A 62 22.71 10.60 8.73
N SER A 63 23.58 9.64 8.42
CA SER A 63 24.32 9.59 7.16
C SER A 63 23.60 8.73 6.14
N ARG A 64 23.80 8.97 4.84
CA ARG A 64 23.31 8.10 3.76
C ARG A 64 23.64 6.62 4.03
N GLY A 65 22.67 5.75 3.72
CA GLY A 65 22.72 4.30 3.95
C GLY A 65 22.52 3.88 5.42
N LYS A 66 22.53 4.80 6.39
CA LYS A 66 22.25 4.47 7.80
C LYS A 66 20.75 4.45 8.05
N SER A 67 20.34 3.62 9.01
CA SER A 67 18.92 3.45 9.36
C SER A 67 18.28 4.77 9.84
N LEU A 68 17.12 5.09 9.28
CA LEU A 68 16.16 6.08 9.77
C LEU A 68 15.21 5.48 10.82
N GLY A 69 15.10 4.15 10.82
CA GLY A 69 14.12 3.40 11.57
C GLY A 69 14.13 1.93 11.17
N THR A 70 13.11 1.21 11.61
CA THR A 70 12.89 -0.21 11.36
C THR A 70 11.43 -0.43 11.00
N ILE A 71 11.19 -1.26 9.99
CA ILE A 71 9.87 -1.82 9.68
C ILE A 71 9.82 -3.30 10.03
N GLU A 72 8.62 -3.76 10.33
CA GLU A 72 8.33 -5.15 10.65
C GLU A 72 6.99 -5.58 10.06
N SER A 73 6.97 -6.81 9.56
CA SER A 73 5.81 -7.52 9.05
C SER A 73 5.98 -9.02 9.33
N HIS A 74 5.01 -9.83 8.92
CA HIS A 74 5.15 -11.28 8.95
C HIS A 74 6.23 -11.81 7.98
N ARG A 75 6.63 -11.03 6.97
CA ARG A 75 7.63 -11.45 5.96
C ARG A 75 9.04 -10.96 6.27
N MET A 76 9.17 -9.83 6.95
CA MET A 76 10.48 -9.25 7.17
C MET A 76 10.56 -8.33 8.39
N VAL A 77 11.79 -8.19 8.89
CA VAL A 77 12.19 -7.13 9.82
C VAL A 77 13.46 -6.52 9.25
N GLY A 78 13.48 -5.19 9.08
CA GLY A 78 14.62 -4.55 8.43
C GLY A 78 14.72 -3.05 8.64
N PRO A 79 15.92 -2.48 8.44
CA PRO A 79 16.11 -1.04 8.55
C PRO A 79 15.45 -0.30 7.39
N ILE A 80 15.02 0.93 7.65
CA ILE A 80 14.70 1.91 6.60
C ILE A 80 16.00 2.67 6.30
N PRO A 81 16.72 2.40 5.19
CA PRO A 81 17.95 3.10 4.89
C PRO A 81 17.67 4.57 4.56
N SER A 82 18.53 5.48 5.04
CA SER A 82 18.45 6.88 4.67
C SER A 82 19.02 7.09 3.26
N PRO A 83 18.25 7.61 2.29
CA PRO A 83 18.75 7.89 0.94
C PRO A 83 19.72 9.07 0.91
N LEU A 84 19.67 9.95 1.92
CA LEU A 84 20.46 11.18 2.04
C LEU A 84 20.97 11.38 3.46
N SER A 85 22.06 12.13 3.62
CA SER A 85 22.58 12.60 4.89
C SER A 85 21.83 13.85 5.37
N GLY A 86 21.52 13.92 6.66
CA GLY A 86 20.83 15.07 7.23
C GLY A 86 20.46 14.90 8.70
N THR A 87 19.60 15.81 9.18
CA THR A 87 19.01 15.76 10.52
C THR A 87 17.51 15.51 10.41
N ILE A 88 16.98 14.56 11.18
CA ILE A 88 15.52 14.33 11.25
C ILE A 88 14.88 15.55 11.88
N ILE A 89 14.00 16.23 11.14
CA ILE A 89 13.28 17.42 11.62
C ILE A 89 11.81 17.12 11.91
N GLU A 90 11.27 16.04 11.35
CA GLU A 90 9.90 15.62 11.55
C GLU A 90 9.76 14.11 11.36
N ILE A 91 8.82 13.51 12.08
CA ILE A 91 8.47 12.10 12.02
C ILE A 91 6.97 11.97 11.80
N ASN A 92 6.55 10.99 11.00
CA ASN A 92 5.12 10.71 10.85
C ASN A 92 4.66 9.79 11.98
N SER A 93 4.13 10.35 13.06
CA SER A 93 3.67 9.54 14.20
C SER A 93 2.45 8.68 13.87
N LYS A 94 1.68 8.98 12.81
CA LYS A 94 0.50 8.19 12.42
C LYS A 94 0.86 6.74 12.07
N ILE A 95 2.02 6.51 11.45
CA ILE A 95 2.45 5.17 11.03
C ILE A 95 2.84 4.27 12.20
N TRP A 96 3.00 4.82 13.41
CA TRP A 96 3.29 4.01 14.60
C TRP A 96 2.03 3.32 15.12
N THR A 97 0.89 4.01 15.05
CA THR A 97 -0.41 3.45 15.47
C THR A 97 -1.14 2.77 14.31
N ALA A 98 -0.83 3.15 13.07
CA ALA A 98 -1.40 2.56 11.86
C ALA A 98 -0.32 2.28 10.80
N PRO A 99 0.56 1.27 11.00
CA PRO A 99 1.64 0.95 10.06
C PRO A 99 1.19 0.67 8.63
N LYS A 100 -0.04 0.14 8.46
CA LYS A 100 -0.64 -0.13 7.15
C LYS A 100 -0.81 1.11 6.27
N ILE A 101 -0.72 2.33 6.82
CA ILE A 101 -0.67 3.56 6.01
C ILE A 101 0.46 3.49 4.98
N LEU A 102 1.61 2.90 5.33
CA LEU A 102 2.74 2.69 4.43
C LEU A 102 2.43 1.72 3.28
N ASN A 103 1.47 0.80 3.48
CA ASN A 103 1.00 -0.09 2.43
C ASN A 103 -0.05 0.58 1.53
N ASN A 104 -1.00 1.32 2.11
CA ASN A 104 -2.18 1.83 1.39
C ASN A 104 -1.98 3.19 0.72
N SER A 105 -1.09 4.03 1.25
CA SER A 105 -0.89 5.41 0.77
C SER A 105 0.61 5.74 0.83
N ALA A 106 1.41 4.89 0.20
CA ALA A 106 2.88 4.96 0.24
C ALA A 106 3.42 6.36 -0.10
N TYR A 107 2.79 7.07 -1.03
CA TYR A 107 3.26 8.36 -1.57
C TYR A 107 2.55 9.59 -0.99
N ASP A 108 1.47 9.42 -0.22
CA ASP A 108 0.73 10.53 0.39
C ASP A 108 0.85 10.49 1.92
N GLU A 109 0.01 9.70 2.60
CA GLU A 109 -0.01 9.63 4.07
C GLU A 109 1.15 8.80 4.64
N GLY A 110 1.80 7.98 3.80
CA GLY A 110 2.86 7.02 4.12
C GLY A 110 4.28 7.56 4.07
N TRP A 111 4.50 8.86 4.24
CA TRP A 111 5.84 9.37 4.49
C TRP A 111 6.34 8.93 5.88
N VAL A 112 7.64 8.74 6.04
CA VAL A 112 8.27 8.19 7.25
C VAL A 112 8.93 9.30 8.08
N VAL A 113 9.81 10.08 7.45
CA VAL A 113 10.51 11.21 8.09
C VAL A 113 10.65 12.39 7.14
N ARG A 114 10.92 13.56 7.70
CA ARG A 114 11.51 14.69 6.98
C ARG A 114 12.91 14.97 7.47
N LEU A 115 13.84 15.20 6.54
CA LEU A 115 15.22 15.56 6.82
C LEU A 115 15.48 17.03 6.48
N LYS A 116 16.29 17.69 7.30
CA LYS A 116 17.12 18.83 6.86
C LYS A 116 18.43 18.27 6.32
N LEU A 117 18.66 18.44 5.02
CA LEU A 117 19.76 17.85 4.27
C LEU A 117 21.08 18.54 4.57
N SER A 118 22.17 17.78 4.61
CA SER A 118 23.52 18.33 4.83
C SER A 118 24.42 18.26 3.59
N ASN A 119 24.23 17.27 2.71
CA ASN A 119 25.17 16.97 1.61
C ASN A 119 24.46 16.73 0.26
N LEU A 120 23.39 17.48 -0.02
CA LEU A 120 22.53 17.21 -1.19
C LEU A 120 23.30 17.22 -2.51
N GLU A 121 24.17 18.19 -2.75
CA GLU A 121 24.91 18.32 -4.03
C GLU A 121 25.74 17.07 -4.36
N SER A 122 26.39 16.47 -3.36
CA SER A 122 27.21 15.27 -3.55
C SER A 122 26.41 13.98 -3.61
N GLU A 123 25.20 13.93 -3.02
CA GLU A 123 24.42 12.70 -2.88
C GLU A 123 23.25 12.62 -3.87
N LYS A 124 22.76 13.75 -4.40
CA LYS A 124 21.68 13.79 -5.41
C LYS A 124 21.97 12.97 -6.67
N PRO A 125 23.21 12.86 -7.19
CA PRO A 125 23.50 12.01 -8.35
C PRO A 125 23.17 10.53 -8.15
N GLU A 126 23.06 10.08 -6.89
CA GLU A 126 22.71 8.70 -6.53
C GLU A 126 21.19 8.46 -6.50
N LEU A 127 20.39 9.49 -6.74
CA LEU A 127 18.94 9.40 -6.79
C LEU A 127 18.45 9.43 -8.23
N PHE A 128 17.43 8.64 -8.51
CA PHE A 128 16.92 8.46 -9.86
C PHE A 128 15.52 9.03 -10.02
N GLY A 129 15.26 9.68 -11.16
CA GLY A 129 13.88 9.86 -11.61
C GLY A 129 13.34 8.53 -12.12
N VAL A 130 12.03 8.31 -11.96
CA VAL A 130 11.40 6.99 -12.21
C VAL A 130 11.65 6.45 -13.62
N GLU A 131 11.62 7.32 -14.64
CA GLU A 131 11.87 6.97 -16.04
C GLU A 131 13.23 6.27 -16.25
N LYS A 132 14.24 6.63 -15.46
CA LYS A 132 15.59 6.04 -15.58
C LYS A 132 15.68 4.63 -15.02
N ILE A 133 14.79 4.26 -14.09
CA ILE A 133 14.84 2.98 -13.37
C ILE A 133 13.66 2.07 -13.70
N GLY A 134 12.75 2.45 -14.60
CA GLY A 134 11.54 1.67 -14.92
C GLY A 134 11.81 0.21 -15.29
N SER A 135 12.84 -0.07 -16.09
CA SER A 135 13.23 -1.44 -16.44
C SER A 135 13.80 -2.23 -15.26
N LEU A 136 14.54 -1.57 -14.37
CA LEU A 136 15.08 -2.16 -13.14
C LEU A 136 13.97 -2.44 -12.13
N LEU A 137 13.00 -1.53 -12.00
CA LEU A 137 11.79 -1.75 -11.19
C LEU A 137 11.03 -2.97 -11.69
N LYS A 138 10.88 -3.15 -13.00
CA LYS A 138 10.24 -4.34 -13.57
C LYS A 138 10.97 -5.62 -13.20
N GLN A 139 12.30 -5.63 -13.31
CA GLN A 139 13.11 -6.78 -12.92
C GLN A 139 12.95 -7.10 -11.44
N ARG A 140 12.96 -6.08 -10.58
CA ARG A 140 12.82 -6.25 -9.14
C ARG A 140 11.42 -6.70 -8.74
N ILE A 141 10.36 -6.18 -9.36
CA ILE A 141 8.99 -6.65 -9.14
C ILE A 141 8.88 -8.14 -9.45
N ALA A 142 9.46 -8.58 -10.58
CA ALA A 142 9.48 -9.99 -10.96
C ALA A 142 10.32 -10.84 -9.99
N GLU A 143 11.51 -10.38 -9.61
CA GLU A 143 12.41 -11.07 -8.67
C GLU A 143 11.73 -11.35 -7.32
N PHE A 144 11.07 -10.35 -6.75
CA PHE A 144 10.38 -10.45 -5.47
C PHE A 144 8.94 -10.97 -5.58
N HIS A 145 8.47 -11.30 -6.79
CA HIS A 145 7.10 -11.78 -7.05
C HIS A 145 6.04 -10.83 -6.47
N VAL A 146 6.29 -9.52 -6.58
CA VAL A 146 5.45 -8.49 -5.97
C VAL A 146 4.17 -8.32 -6.76
N ARG A 147 3.06 -8.22 -6.04
CA ARG A 147 1.74 -7.93 -6.58
C ARG A 147 1.24 -6.63 -5.97
N CYS A 148 1.24 -5.57 -6.78
CA CYS A 148 0.59 -4.32 -6.39
C CYS A 148 -0.89 -4.38 -6.71
N PHE A 149 -1.69 -3.91 -5.75
CA PHE A 149 -3.14 -3.84 -5.79
C PHE A 149 -3.55 -2.41 -5.42
N LYS A 150 -4.69 -1.94 -5.93
CA LYS A 150 -5.31 -0.65 -5.57
C LYS A 150 -5.55 -0.51 -4.07
N MET A 151 -5.76 -1.63 -3.37
CA MET A 151 -5.82 -1.66 -1.92
C MET A 151 -5.02 -2.83 -1.39
N PHE A 152 -4.19 -2.57 -0.38
CA PHE A 152 -3.36 -3.62 0.20
C PHE A 152 -4.22 -4.57 1.06
N PRO A 153 -4.13 -5.90 0.86
CA PRO A 153 -4.96 -6.85 1.58
C PRO A 153 -4.63 -6.93 3.08
N ASP A 154 -5.67 -7.06 3.89
CA ASP A 154 -5.60 -7.41 5.30
C ASP A 154 -5.56 -8.92 5.53
N HIS A 155 -6.23 -9.65 4.65
CA HIS A 155 -6.46 -11.09 4.69
C HIS A 155 -6.25 -11.67 3.29
N GLU A 156 -5.77 -12.91 3.22
CA GLU A 156 -5.58 -13.65 1.97
C GLU A 156 -6.39 -14.95 2.04
N MET A 157 -7.07 -15.30 0.96
CA MET A 157 -7.89 -16.51 0.82
C MET A 157 -7.52 -17.20 -0.51
N TYR A 158 -7.19 -18.49 -0.45
CA TYR A 158 -6.75 -19.27 -1.60
C TYR A 158 -7.71 -20.43 -1.84
N GLU A 159 -8.46 -20.39 -2.94
CA GLU A 159 -9.49 -21.37 -3.30
C GLU A 159 -9.21 -21.86 -4.73
N ILE A 160 -8.24 -22.77 -4.84
CA ILE A 160 -7.71 -23.30 -6.09
C ILE A 160 -7.93 -24.82 -6.19
N GLY A 161 -8.02 -25.36 -7.39
CA GLY A 161 -8.17 -26.80 -7.63
C GLY A 161 -9.55 -27.31 -7.20
N SER A 162 -9.58 -28.35 -6.36
CA SER A 162 -10.85 -28.98 -5.94
C SER A 162 -11.71 -28.09 -5.03
N GLU A 163 -11.17 -27.01 -4.50
CA GLU A 163 -11.87 -26.09 -3.59
C GLU A 163 -12.50 -24.88 -4.30
N CYS A 164 -12.33 -24.77 -5.63
CA CYS A 164 -12.74 -23.60 -6.41
C CYS A 164 -14.25 -23.32 -6.41
N THR A 165 -15.11 -24.32 -6.13
CA THR A 165 -16.57 -24.13 -6.00
C THR A 165 -17.01 -23.50 -4.68
N ALA A 166 -16.10 -23.38 -3.70
CA ALA A 166 -16.40 -22.87 -2.37
C ALA A 166 -16.06 -21.38 -2.18
N VAL A 167 -15.54 -20.69 -3.21
CA VAL A 167 -15.04 -19.31 -3.14
C VAL A 167 -16.02 -18.38 -2.42
N LEU A 168 -17.29 -18.34 -2.85
CA LEU A 168 -18.27 -17.44 -2.24
C LEU A 168 -18.68 -17.85 -0.82
N VAL A 169 -18.71 -19.15 -0.51
CA VAL A 169 -19.05 -19.64 0.83
C VAL A 169 -17.97 -19.22 1.81
N ARG A 170 -16.71 -19.52 1.48
CA ARG A 170 -15.54 -19.15 2.27
C ARG A 170 -15.37 -17.65 2.40
N LEU A 171 -15.64 -16.92 1.32
CA LEU A 171 -15.62 -15.46 1.36
C LEU A 171 -16.65 -14.91 2.35
N ASN A 172 -17.88 -15.45 2.37
CA ASN A 172 -18.90 -14.99 3.33
C ASN A 172 -18.50 -15.30 4.77
N GLU A 173 -18.00 -16.51 5.04
CA GLU A 173 -17.49 -16.91 6.37
C GLU A 173 -16.40 -15.94 6.85
N LEU A 174 -15.39 -15.67 6.01
CA LEU A 174 -14.32 -14.75 6.33
C LEU A 174 -14.84 -13.31 6.48
N ILE A 175 -15.68 -12.85 5.57
CA ILE A 175 -16.22 -11.48 5.60
C ILE A 175 -17.02 -11.25 6.89
N ASP A 176 -17.73 -12.23 7.43
CA ASP A 176 -18.47 -12.07 8.68
C ASP A 176 -17.55 -11.82 9.89
N GLU A 177 -16.33 -12.35 9.87
CA GLU A 177 -15.36 -12.24 10.96
C GLU A 177 -14.49 -10.98 10.93
N VAL A 178 -14.20 -10.44 9.74
CA VAL A 178 -13.25 -9.32 9.57
C VAL A 178 -13.87 -7.95 9.86
N ALA A 179 -13.05 -6.92 10.07
CA ALA A 179 -13.55 -5.58 10.41
C ALA A 179 -14.14 -4.86 9.19
N VAL A 180 -15.10 -3.95 9.39
CA VAL A 180 -15.56 -3.07 8.32
C VAL A 180 -14.39 -2.23 7.82
N GLY A 181 -14.19 -2.24 6.50
CA GLY A 181 -13.06 -1.60 5.84
C GLY A 181 -11.88 -2.53 5.56
N ASP A 182 -11.84 -3.72 6.17
CA ASP A 182 -10.81 -4.73 5.87
C ASP A 182 -10.91 -5.16 4.41
N VAL A 183 -9.73 -5.47 3.87
CA VAL A 183 -9.54 -5.87 2.48
C VAL A 183 -9.15 -7.34 2.42
N VAL A 184 -9.84 -8.12 1.61
CA VAL A 184 -9.55 -9.54 1.38
C VAL A 184 -9.00 -9.69 -0.04
N HIS A 185 -7.82 -10.28 -0.15
CA HIS A 185 -7.30 -10.78 -1.43
C HIS A 185 -7.70 -12.24 -1.60
N ILE A 186 -8.41 -12.52 -2.68
CA ILE A 186 -8.92 -13.85 -3.01
C ILE A 186 -8.16 -14.35 -4.24
N VAL A 187 -7.71 -15.59 -4.20
CA VAL A 187 -7.06 -16.29 -5.31
C VAL A 187 -7.92 -17.49 -5.70
N SER A 188 -8.30 -17.59 -6.97
CA SER A 188 -9.09 -18.74 -7.46
C SER A 188 -8.76 -19.11 -8.89
N ASP A 189 -8.83 -20.38 -9.25
CA ASP A 189 -8.71 -20.88 -10.62
C ASP A 189 -10.07 -21.24 -11.26
N ASP A 190 -11.19 -20.94 -10.58
CA ASP A 190 -12.51 -21.13 -11.16
C ASP A 190 -12.75 -20.17 -12.34
N PRO A 191 -13.01 -20.68 -13.56
CA PRO A 191 -13.30 -19.85 -14.72
C PRO A 191 -14.56 -18.98 -14.57
N THR A 192 -15.46 -19.32 -13.65
CA THR A 192 -16.70 -18.57 -13.40
C THR A 192 -16.60 -17.53 -12.30
N ALA A 193 -15.53 -17.56 -11.50
CA ALA A 193 -15.36 -16.73 -10.31
C ALA A 193 -15.56 -15.24 -10.58
N TYR A 194 -15.12 -14.72 -11.74
CA TYR A 194 -15.33 -13.31 -12.07
C TYR A 194 -16.81 -12.91 -12.10
N VAL A 195 -17.65 -13.70 -12.80
CA VAL A 195 -19.08 -13.40 -12.92
C VAL A 195 -19.75 -13.50 -11.56
N GLU A 196 -19.39 -14.53 -10.79
CA GLU A 196 -19.90 -14.76 -9.45
C GLU A 196 -19.52 -13.65 -8.47
N MET A 197 -18.28 -13.18 -8.51
CA MET A 197 -17.77 -12.11 -7.63
C MET A 197 -18.43 -10.76 -7.91
N VAL A 198 -18.70 -10.43 -9.18
CA VAL A 198 -19.45 -9.22 -9.53
C VAL A 198 -20.88 -9.31 -8.98
N ALA A 199 -21.59 -10.41 -9.25
CA ALA A 199 -22.94 -10.61 -8.74
C ALA A 199 -23.00 -10.65 -7.20
N TRP A 200 -21.99 -11.23 -6.57
CA TRP A 200 -21.85 -11.25 -5.11
C TRP A 200 -21.67 -9.83 -4.54
N SER A 201 -20.84 -9.00 -5.18
CA SER A 201 -20.61 -7.61 -4.77
C SER A 201 -21.91 -6.80 -4.83
N ASP A 202 -22.64 -6.91 -5.94
CA ASP A 202 -23.93 -6.22 -6.11
C ASP A 202 -24.99 -6.67 -5.08
N ARG A 203 -25.04 -7.97 -4.79
CA ARG A 203 -26.02 -8.53 -3.85
C ARG A 203 -25.73 -8.19 -2.39
N THR A 204 -24.46 -8.14 -2.00
CA THR A 204 -24.05 -7.96 -0.59
C THR A 204 -23.77 -6.51 -0.21
N GLY A 205 -23.50 -5.64 -1.20
CA GLY A 205 -23.04 -4.27 -0.98
C GLY A 205 -21.57 -4.17 -0.54
N HIS A 206 -20.87 -5.29 -0.39
CA HIS A 206 -19.41 -5.30 -0.25
C HIS A 206 -18.77 -4.94 -1.58
N LYS A 207 -17.62 -4.25 -1.54
CA LYS A 207 -17.04 -3.66 -2.75
C LYS A 207 -15.98 -4.57 -3.35
N LEU A 208 -16.21 -5.07 -4.57
CA LEU A 208 -15.14 -5.57 -5.42
C LEU A 208 -14.31 -4.38 -5.93
N VAL A 209 -13.14 -4.15 -5.35
CA VAL A 209 -12.27 -2.99 -5.61
C VAL A 209 -11.57 -3.14 -6.96
N GLU A 210 -11.07 -4.34 -7.23
CA GLU A 210 -10.46 -4.73 -8.49
C GLU A 210 -10.41 -6.25 -8.61
N TRP A 211 -10.13 -6.72 -9.81
CA TRP A 211 -9.78 -8.09 -10.08
C TRP A 211 -8.84 -8.17 -11.29
N ARG A 212 -8.11 -9.28 -11.41
CA ARG A 212 -7.24 -9.56 -12.54
C ARG A 212 -7.10 -11.06 -12.77
N LYS A 213 -6.69 -11.43 -13.98
CA LYS A 213 -6.35 -12.81 -14.35
C LYS A 213 -4.87 -12.91 -14.73
N GLU A 214 -4.13 -13.78 -14.06
CA GLU A 214 -2.73 -14.12 -14.31
C GLU A 214 -2.63 -15.60 -14.70
N GLY A 215 -2.44 -15.90 -15.99
CA GLY A 215 -2.56 -17.28 -16.48
C GLY A 215 -3.98 -17.80 -16.27
N ASP A 216 -4.13 -18.91 -15.56
CA ASP A 216 -5.43 -19.48 -15.19
C ASP A 216 -5.93 -19.03 -13.82
N ILE A 217 -5.17 -18.18 -13.11
CA ILE A 217 -5.50 -17.73 -11.76
C ILE A 217 -6.16 -16.36 -11.80
N PHE A 218 -7.28 -16.22 -11.10
CA PHE A 218 -7.94 -14.97 -10.79
C PHE A 218 -7.49 -14.46 -9.42
N HIS A 219 -7.27 -13.15 -9.35
CA HIS A 219 -7.06 -12.40 -8.13
C HIS A 219 -8.19 -11.39 -7.97
N PHE A 220 -8.86 -11.37 -6.82
CA PHE A 220 -9.89 -10.39 -6.48
C PHE A 220 -9.50 -9.64 -5.23
N ILE A 221 -9.76 -8.33 -5.21
CA ILE A 221 -9.59 -7.48 -4.03
C ILE A 221 -10.97 -7.00 -3.62
N VAL A 222 -11.42 -7.47 -2.46
CA VAL A 222 -12.73 -7.13 -1.90
C VAL A 222 -12.53 -6.30 -0.65
N ARG A 223 -13.31 -5.23 -0.49
CA ARG A 223 -13.38 -4.45 0.74
C ARG A 223 -14.71 -4.70 1.43
N LYS A 224 -14.67 -5.08 2.71
CA LYS A 224 -15.88 -5.16 3.54
C LYS A 224 -16.48 -3.77 3.73
N THR A 225 -17.70 -3.60 3.27
CA THR A 225 -18.51 -2.40 3.50
C THR A 225 -19.38 -2.60 4.74
N GLY A 226 -19.60 -1.55 5.54
CA GLY A 226 -20.59 -1.59 6.61
C GLY A 226 -22.01 -1.63 6.02
N LYS A 227 -22.96 -2.22 6.75
CA LYS A 227 -24.38 -2.03 6.43
C LYS A 227 -24.69 -0.55 6.61
N GLU A 228 -25.06 0.15 5.54
CA GLU A 228 -25.73 1.44 5.69
C GLU A 228 -26.97 1.18 6.56
N LYS A 229 -27.02 1.77 7.76
CA LYS A 229 -28.28 1.84 8.48
C LYS A 229 -29.14 2.78 7.64
N GLU A 230 -30.15 2.23 6.95
CA GLU A 230 -31.32 3.00 6.53
C GLU A 230 -31.86 3.71 7.78
N ARG A 231 -31.48 4.98 7.96
CA ARG A 231 -32.23 5.90 8.80
C ARG A 231 -33.35 6.45 7.94
N GLU A 232 -34.39 5.64 7.72
CA GLU A 232 -35.72 6.15 7.40
C GLU A 232 -36.54 6.20 8.71
N GLU A 233 -36.32 7.27 9.48
CA GLU A 233 -37.29 7.77 10.44
C GLU A 233 -37.35 9.30 10.31
N ASP A 234 -38.32 9.80 9.53
CA ASP A 234 -39.22 10.93 9.85
C ASP A 234 -40.03 11.32 8.59
N GLY A 235 -41.35 11.51 8.60
CA GLY A 235 -42.33 11.47 9.66
C GLY A 235 -43.73 11.55 9.05
N ARG A 236 -44.57 10.54 9.32
CA ARG A 236 -46.02 10.71 9.15
C ARG A 236 -46.55 11.42 10.38
N GLY A 237 -46.50 12.74 10.32
CA GLY A 237 -47.10 13.64 11.30
C GLY A 237 -48.58 13.35 11.51
N ARG A 238 -48.94 13.20 12.79
CA ARG A 238 -50.31 13.29 13.31
C ARG A 238 -51.04 14.48 12.70
N ARG A 239 -52.16 14.23 12.01
CA ARG A 239 -53.17 15.26 11.72
C ARG A 239 -53.86 15.65 13.02
N LYS A 240 -53.72 16.91 13.42
CA LYS A 240 -54.73 17.62 14.23
C LYS A 240 -55.67 18.33 13.26
N SER A 241 -56.94 17.97 13.31
CA SER A 241 -58.09 18.81 12.96
C SER A 241 -59.25 18.32 13.80
#